data_AF-A0AAJ2NTD9-F1
#
_entry.id   AF-A0AAJ2NTD9-F1
#
_cell.length_a   1.000
_cell.length_b   1.000
_cell.length_c   1.000
_cell.angle_alpha   90.00
_cell.angle_beta   90.00
_cell.angle_gamma   90.00
#
_symmetry.space_group_name_H-M   'P 1'
#
loop_
_entity.id
_entity.type
_entity.pdbx_description
1 polymer ?
#
loop_
_entity_poly.entity_id
_entity_poly.type
_entity_poly.pdbx_seq_one_letter_code
_entity_poly.pdbx_strand_id
1 'polypeptide(L)'
;TNKVTFEQYGPDGCQATVIGEERFHVTVEAGAAGDIHTECTCPKLASFHKDCQHIAAVLIAIYEHERQGITPEVTNHKLTQGL
;
A
#
# COMPACT_ATOMS: atom_id res chain seq x y z
N THR A 1 -15.29 -4.90 -4.49
CA THR A 1 -13.85 -5.24 -4.54
C THR A 1 -13.08 -3.95 -4.36
N ASN A 2 -12.25 -3.82 -3.32
CA ASN A 2 -11.37 -2.66 -3.19
C ASN A 2 -10.23 -2.82 -4.18
N LYS A 3 -10.01 -1.83 -5.05
CA LYS A 3 -8.93 -1.88 -6.03
C LYS A 3 -7.66 -1.30 -5.42
N VAL A 4 -6.58 -2.08 -5.38
CA VAL A 4 -5.23 -1.63 -5.01
C VAL A 4 -4.51 -1.16 -6.28
N THR A 5 -3.91 0.03 -6.23
CA THR A 5 -3.05 0.57 -7.29
C THR A 5 -1.71 0.94 -6.67
N PHE A 6 -0.60 0.48 -7.24
CA PHE A 6 0.74 0.80 -6.73
C PHE A 6 1.28 2.07 -7.41
N GLU A 7 1.73 3.02 -6.62
CA GLU A 7 2.40 4.26 -7.05
C GLU A 7 3.93 4.13 -6.95
N GLN A 8 4.41 3.30 -6.03
CA GLN A 8 5.80 2.87 -5.95
C GLN A 8 5.83 1.40 -5.50
N TYR A 9 6.74 0.60 -6.07
CA TYR A 9 6.93 -0.80 -5.70
C TYR A 9 8.38 -1.20 -5.91
N GLY A 10 9.03 -1.74 -4.88
CA GLY A 10 10.42 -2.13 -4.92
C GLY A 10 10.84 -2.99 -3.72
N PRO A 11 12.14 -3.35 -3.63
CA PRO A 11 12.65 -4.22 -2.58
C PRO A 11 12.55 -3.60 -1.18
N ASP A 12 12.56 -2.26 -1.08
CA ASP A 12 12.49 -1.54 0.19
C ASP A 12 11.05 -1.30 0.67
N GLY A 13 10.05 -1.60 -0.17
CA GLY A 13 8.64 -1.38 0.15
C GLY A 13 7.79 -0.92 -1.03
N CYS A 14 6.59 -0.44 -0.72
CA CYS A 14 5.65 0.08 -1.69
C CYS A 14 4.79 1.23 -1.14
N GLN A 15 4.29 2.05 -2.06
CA GLN A 15 3.20 2.99 -1.82
C GLN A 15 2.03 2.63 -2.71
N ALA A 16 0.84 2.57 -2.14
CA ALA A 16 -0.35 2.16 -2.85
C ALA A 16 -1.58 2.95 -2.43
N THR A 17 -2.48 3.12 -3.39
CA THR A 17 -3.82 3.66 -3.18
C THR A 17 -4.84 2.52 -3.15
N VAL A 18 -5.61 2.46 -2.07
CA VAL A 18 -6.77 1.55 -1.93
C VAL A 18 -8.04 2.36 -2.18
N ILE A 19 -8.78 1.97 -3.23
CA ILE A 19 -10.02 2.65 -3.62
C ILE A 19 -11.22 1.92 -2.99
N GLY A 20 -11.86 2.58 -2.03
CA GLY A 20 -13.14 2.21 -1.42
C GLY A 20 -14.20 3.28 -1.71
N GLU A 21 -14.88 3.78 -0.66
CA GLU A 21 -15.74 4.98 -0.76
C GLU A 21 -14.91 6.25 -1.00
N GLU A 22 -13.72 6.28 -0.42
CA GLU A 22 -12.68 7.28 -0.64
C GLU A 22 -11.35 6.60 -0.99
N ARG A 23 -10.31 7.41 -1.22
CA ARG A 23 -8.94 6.92 -1.51
C ARG A 23 -8.12 6.93 -0.24
N PHE A 24 -7.62 5.76 0.14
CA PHE A 24 -6.68 5.63 1.25
C PHE A 24 -5.27 5.35 0.72
N HIS A 25 -4.30 6.12 1.18
CA HIS A 25 -2.90 5.88 0.85
C HIS A 25 -2.32 4.95 1.90
N VAL A 26 -1.61 3.94 1.45
CA VAL A 26 -0.96 2.91 2.26
C VAL A 26 0.51 2.90 1.91
N THR A 27 1.34 2.93 2.94
CA THR A 27 2.79 2.76 2.84
C THR A 27 3.16 1.46 3.53
N VAL A 28 3.97 0.64 2.86
CA VAL A 28 4.56 -0.58 3.42
C VAL A 28 6.07 -0.47 3.23
N GLU A 29 6.83 -0.58 4.31
CA GLU A 29 8.30 -0.48 4.28
C GLU A 29 8.92 -1.73 4.91
N ALA A 30 9.97 -2.25 4.26
CA ALA A 30 10.81 -3.29 4.84
C ALA A 30 11.72 -2.66 5.89
N GLY A 31 11.54 -3.06 7.15
CA GLY A 31 12.38 -2.69 8.27
C GLY A 31 13.67 -3.50 8.34
N ALA A 32 14.54 -3.13 9.27
CA ALA A 32 15.72 -3.93 9.59
C ALA A 32 15.30 -5.33 10.09
N ALA A 33 16.12 -6.35 9.82
CA ALA A 33 15.94 -7.72 10.33
C ALA A 33 14.59 -8.40 9.99
N GLY A 34 13.89 -7.93 8.95
CA GLY A 34 12.64 -8.54 8.48
C GLY A 34 11.37 -8.02 9.15
N ASP A 35 11.47 -6.95 9.93
CA ASP A 35 10.30 -6.20 10.39
C ASP A 35 9.58 -5.53 9.21
N ILE A 36 8.28 -5.31 9.33
CA ILE A 36 7.47 -4.60 8.33
C ILE A 36 6.79 -3.43 9.02
N HIS A 37 6.99 -2.22 8.48
CA HIS A 37 6.28 -1.03 8.95
C HIS A 37 5.16 -0.69 7.98
N THR A 38 3.97 -0.38 8.53
CA THR A 38 2.80 -0.05 7.73
C THR A 38 2.12 1.20 8.22
N GLU A 39 1.75 2.07 7.29
CA GLU A 39 0.94 3.25 7.54
C GLU A 39 -0.26 3.26 6.59
N CYS A 40 -1.40 3.79 7.07
CA CYS A 40 -2.56 4.04 6.22
C CYS A 40 -3.28 5.32 6.65
N THR A 41 -3.75 6.10 5.69
CA THR A 41 -4.47 7.36 5.95
C THR A 41 -5.89 7.18 6.46
N CYS A 42 -6.40 5.94 6.58
CA CYS A 42 -7.75 5.71 7.10
C CYS A 42 -7.83 6.01 8.62
N PRO A 43 -8.96 6.52 9.12
CA PRO A 43 -9.11 6.84 10.53
C PRO A 43 -8.96 5.58 11.40
N LYS A 44 -7.98 5.58 12.32
CA LYS A 44 -7.81 4.52 13.32
C LYS A 44 -8.76 4.73 14.48
N LEU A 45 -9.51 3.68 14.83
CA LEU A 45 -10.25 3.61 16.09
C LEU A 45 -9.25 3.42 17.24
N ALA A 46 -9.27 4.33 18.23
CA ALA A 46 -8.30 4.34 19.33
C ALA A 46 -8.26 3.02 20.15
N SER A 47 -9.34 2.23 20.13
CA SER A 47 -9.43 0.94 20.82
C SER A 47 -9.04 -0.27 19.96
N PHE A 48 -8.60 -0.05 18.72
CA PHE A 48 -8.26 -1.11 17.79
C PHE A 48 -6.75 -1.16 17.54
N HIS A 49 -6.12 -2.25 17.97
CA HIS A 49 -4.67 -2.41 17.97
C HIS A 49 -4.09 -3.12 16.74
N LYS A 50 -4.93 -3.50 15.77
CA LYS A 50 -4.50 -4.16 14.54
C LYS A 50 -4.51 -3.18 13.38
N ASP A 51 -3.78 -3.52 12.32
CA ASP A 51 -3.85 -2.78 11.07
C ASP A 51 -5.22 -2.90 10.39
N CYS A 52 -5.53 -1.89 9.58
CA CYS A 52 -6.81 -1.79 8.90
C CYS A 52 -6.91 -2.76 7.72
N GLN A 53 -8.13 -2.96 7.23
CA GLN A 53 -8.39 -3.77 6.04
C GLN A 53 -7.67 -3.24 4.78
N HIS A 54 -7.34 -1.95 4.72
CA HIS A 54 -6.62 -1.38 3.57
C HIS A 54 -5.17 -1.86 3.52
N ILE A 55 -4.49 -1.92 4.67
CA ILE A 55 -3.15 -2.52 4.78
C ILE A 55 -3.21 -3.99 4.40
N ALA A 56 -4.20 -4.73 4.92
CA ALA A 56 -4.38 -6.13 4.56
C ALA A 56 -4.58 -6.33 3.04
N ALA A 57 -5.36 -5.48 2.38
CA ALA A 57 -5.56 -5.54 0.94
C ALA A 57 -4.26 -5.33 0.15
N VAL A 58 -3.39 -4.40 0.59
CA VAL A 58 -2.09 -4.15 -0.05
C VAL A 58 -1.14 -5.34 0.16
N LEU A 59 -1.06 -5.88 1.38
CA LEU A 59 -0.22 -7.04 1.68
C LEU A 59 -0.65 -8.28 0.88
N ILE A 60 -1.96 -8.48 0.70
CA ILE A 60 -2.48 -9.56 -0.16
C ILE A 60 -2.08 -9.33 -1.62
N ALA A 61 -2.21 -8.11 -2.14
CA ALA A 61 -1.82 -7.80 -3.52
C ALA A 61 -0.32 -8.03 -3.76
N ILE A 62 0.56 -7.61 -2.83
CA ILE A 62 2.00 -7.90 -2.88
C ILE A 62 2.24 -9.41 -2.97
N TYR A 63 1.63 -10.18 -2.06
CA TYR A 63 1.79 -11.63 -2.00
C TYR A 63 1.32 -12.34 -3.28
N GLU A 64 0.22 -11.90 -3.87
CA GLU A 64 -0.28 -12.44 -5.14
C GLU A 64 0.67 -12.14 -6.30
N HIS A 65 1.22 -10.93 -6.37
CA HIS A 65 2.23 -10.56 -7.37
C HIS A 65 3.50 -11.41 -7.25
N GLU A 66 4.02 -11.58 -6.03
CA GLU A 66 5.18 -12.44 -5.76
C GLU A 66 4.94 -13.90 -6.17
N ARG A 67 3.77 -14.45 -5.82
CA ARG A 67 3.39 -15.82 -6.17
C ARG A 67 3.28 -16.07 -7.66
N GLN A 68 2.87 -15.05 -8.40
CA GLN A 68 2.72 -15.12 -9.85
C GLN A 68 4.02 -14.76 -10.57
N GLY A 69 5.05 -14.27 -9.86
CA GLY A 69 6.31 -13.81 -10.45
C GLY A 69 6.14 -12.57 -11.32
N ILE A 70 5.11 -11.76 -11.07
CA ILE A 70 4.82 -10.53 -11.82
C ILE A 70 5.11 -9.32 -10.94
N THR A 71 5.70 -8.28 -11.54
CA THR A 71 5.84 -6.98 -10.89
C THR A 71 4.57 -6.16 -11.15
N PRO A 72 4.00 -5.47 -10.13
CA PRO A 72 2.84 -4.62 -10.35
C PRO A 72 3.16 -3.48 -11.33
N GLU A 73 2.14 -3.11 -12.12
CA GLU A 73 2.21 -1.91 -12.95
C GLU A 73 2.12 -0.68 -12.03
N VAL A 74 3.18 0.13 -12.04
CA VAL A 74 3.30 1.30 -11.18
C VAL A 74 2.73 2.53 -11.90
N THR A 75 1.73 3.18 -11.31
CA THR A 75 1.13 4.39 -11.91
C THR A 75 2.07 5.59 -11.78
N ASN A 76 2.57 6.08 -12.90
CA ASN A 76 3.45 7.24 -12.99
C ASN A 76 2.62 8.54 -12.90
N HIS A 77 2.05 8.86 -11.74
CA HIS A 77 1.37 10.15 -11.56
C HIS A 77 2.43 11.26 -11.45
N LYS A 78 2.83 11.80 -12.61
CA LYS A 78 3.62 13.04 -12.67
C LYS A 78 2.87 14.12 -11.91
N LEU A 79 3.42 14.53 -10.77
CA LEU A 79 3.03 15.76 -10.09
C LEU A 79 3.30 16.92 -11.06
N THR A 80 2.27 17.48 -11.67
CA THR A 80 2.35 18.84 -12.19
C THR A 80 2.47 19.75 -10.97
N GLN A 81 3.71 20.05 -10.56
CA GLN A 81 4.00 21.16 -9.66
C GLN A 81 3.44 22.43 -10.33
N GLY A 82 2.40 22.99 -9.73
CA GLY A 82 1.90 24.32 -10.09
C GLY A 82 2.98 25.36 -9.85
N LEU A 83 3.18 26.20 -10.86
CA LEU A 83 3.85 27.50 -10.80
C LEU A 83 3.02 28.48 -9.95
#